data_AF-A0AAD5E9J8-F1
#
_entry.id   AF-A0AAD5E9J8-F1
#
_cell.length_a   1.000
_cell.length_b   1.000
_cell.length_c   1.000
_cell.angle_alpha   90.00
_cell.angle_beta   90.00
_cell.angle_gamma   90.00
#
_symmetry.space_group_name_H-M   'P 1'
#
loop_
_entity.id
_entity.type
_entity.pdbx_description
1 polymer ?
#
loop_
_entity_poly.entity_id
_entity_poly.type
_entity_poly.pdbx_seq_one_letter_code
_entity_poly.pdbx_strand_id
1 'polypeptide(L)'
;MENTDGFIRLLDDFTNIRLCLRALRDTHQSVLTRQKTCRIFSLVYNTVKVDQNKILYAQTQLLRRIRTEHAELNQRIETLQNSRTHIELELNLMEDHMNSARDHAQQRRDKRNKREHQYNQAYFVPLVSNYWQKKYLRARDKNATAEQMVCEMRDRIEQCREELREIGRELGKIQKLAADLDQQKGEAEATTATVQEFHQKLSQANIFWSRFAGGTCQDLITTITDLVSLLERPRDTRAYYNDVQAALQNFVNMNNDYHAEEGFGQDNFGTIELDYTCSRCSQSQHGWPCVDKVRNQDLLCPTCYKETRLSMVVEKKVNAIGVKLLGSETSLSSMVDIKRRSVPMHSASSNNLRRKSAASDMQSIQSADKPLLKRNFLKSMFNISSSAIHSSNRISSFHTPSRENVAA
;
A
#
# COMPACT_ATOMS: atom_id res chain seq x y z
N MET A 1 17.90 -43.63 0.24
CA MET A 1 19.28 -44.11 0.45
C MET A 1 19.49 -45.58 0.05
N GLU A 2 18.45 -46.35 -0.31
CA GLU A 2 18.62 -47.76 -0.74
C GLU A 2 19.18 -47.95 -2.16
N ASN A 3 19.27 -46.88 -2.97
CA ASN A 3 19.71 -46.97 -4.38
C ASN A 3 21.23 -46.89 -4.59
N THR A 4 22.00 -46.38 -3.63
CA THR A 4 23.46 -46.22 -3.78
C THR A 4 24.20 -47.55 -3.59
N ASP A 5 23.79 -48.37 -2.62
CA ASP A 5 24.37 -49.70 -2.39
C ASP A 5 24.04 -50.69 -3.51
N GLY A 6 22.86 -50.57 -4.12
CA GLY A 6 22.49 -51.34 -5.32
C GLY A 6 23.32 -50.96 -6.55
N PHE A 7 23.67 -49.67 -6.68
CA PHE A 7 24.49 -49.16 -7.79
C PHE A 7 25.96 -49.61 -7.68
N ILE A 8 26.52 -49.62 -6.46
CA ILE A 8 27.88 -50.09 -6.19
C ILE A 8 28.00 -51.60 -6.48
N ARG A 9 27.01 -52.41 -6.06
CA ARG A 9 26.97 -53.86 -6.39
C ARG A 9 26.77 -54.15 -7.88
N LEU A 10 26.06 -53.28 -8.61
CA LEU A 10 25.89 -53.37 -10.07
C LEU A 10 27.19 -53.08 -10.84
N LEU A 11 28.14 -52.39 -10.21
CA LEU A 11 29.42 -52.00 -10.79
C LEU A 11 30.54 -53.02 -10.51
N ASP A 12 30.45 -53.77 -9.40
CA ASP A 12 31.43 -54.81 -9.04
C ASP A 12 31.53 -55.96 -10.07
N ASP A 13 30.46 -56.21 -10.83
CA ASP A 13 30.45 -57.32 -11.79
C ASP A 13 30.95 -56.98 -13.20
N PHE A 14 31.17 -55.71 -13.59
CA PHE A 14 31.58 -55.22 -14.94
C PHE A 14 30.86 -55.81 -16.19
N THR A 15 29.97 -56.80 -16.02
CA THR A 15 29.29 -57.58 -17.06
C THR A 15 28.17 -56.80 -17.72
N ASN A 16 27.75 -55.67 -17.12
CA ASN A 16 26.64 -54.85 -17.59
C ASN A 16 26.95 -53.35 -17.73
N ILE A 17 28.12 -52.99 -18.27
CA ILE A 17 28.49 -51.59 -18.58
C ILE A 17 27.40 -50.84 -19.38
N ARG A 18 26.63 -51.54 -20.23
CA ARG A 18 25.48 -50.95 -20.93
C ARG A 18 24.39 -50.46 -19.97
N LEU A 19 24.12 -51.18 -18.87
CA LEU A 19 23.17 -50.75 -17.85
C LEU A 19 23.72 -49.56 -17.05
N CYS A 20 25.01 -49.58 -16.69
CA CYS A 20 25.66 -48.47 -15.99
C CYS A 20 25.64 -47.18 -16.82
N LEU A 21 26.00 -47.26 -18.11
CA LEU A 21 25.93 -46.12 -19.04
C LEU A 21 24.50 -45.59 -19.20
N ARG A 22 23.49 -46.47 -19.21
CA ARG A 22 22.09 -46.06 -19.26
C ARG A 22 21.70 -45.29 -18.01
N ALA A 23 21.98 -45.83 -16.83
CA ALA A 23 21.66 -45.19 -15.55
C ALA A 23 22.38 -43.84 -15.39
N LEU A 24 23.67 -43.74 -15.76
CA LEU A 24 24.40 -42.46 -15.76
C LEU A 24 23.77 -41.42 -16.69
N ARG A 25 23.33 -41.83 -17.89
CA ARG A 25 22.64 -40.93 -18.82
C ARG A 25 21.27 -40.49 -18.31
N ASP A 26 20.53 -41.37 -17.65
CA ASP A 26 19.25 -41.05 -17.03
C ASP A 26 19.43 -40.06 -15.86
N THR A 27 20.42 -40.29 -14.98
CA THR A 27 20.80 -39.36 -13.91
C THR A 27 21.23 -38.01 -14.48
N HIS A 28 22.08 -38.00 -15.50
CA HIS A 28 22.52 -36.78 -16.18
C HIS A 28 21.33 -35.97 -16.70
N GLN A 29 20.36 -36.63 -17.36
CA GLN A 29 19.17 -35.97 -17.86
C GLN A 29 18.27 -35.45 -16.75
N SER A 30 18.18 -36.15 -15.62
CA SER A 30 17.46 -35.70 -14.42
C SER A 30 18.08 -34.42 -13.85
N VAL A 31 19.41 -34.40 -13.65
CA VAL A 31 20.15 -33.24 -13.13
C VAL A 31 20.04 -32.04 -14.09
N LEU A 32 20.15 -32.26 -15.40
CA LEU A 32 19.92 -31.21 -16.40
C LEU A 32 18.50 -30.64 -16.35
N THR A 33 17.50 -31.49 -16.09
CA THR A 33 16.11 -31.05 -15.94
C THR A 33 15.96 -30.22 -14.68
N ARG A 34 16.55 -30.64 -13.56
CA ARG A 34 16.55 -29.88 -12.31
C ARG A 34 17.26 -28.53 -12.45
N GLN A 35 18.41 -28.49 -13.11
CA GLN A 35 19.15 -27.26 -13.39
C GLN A 35 18.29 -26.26 -14.19
N LYS A 36 17.53 -26.74 -15.18
CA LYS A 36 16.56 -25.92 -15.93
C LYS A 36 15.45 -25.39 -15.03
N THR A 37 14.90 -26.22 -14.14
CA THR A 37 13.88 -25.78 -13.16
C THR A 37 14.40 -24.67 -12.25
N CYS A 38 15.64 -24.78 -11.77
CA CYS A 38 16.27 -23.74 -10.95
C CYS A 38 16.45 -22.43 -11.75
N ARG A 39 16.85 -22.50 -13.02
CA ARG A 39 16.93 -21.32 -13.89
C ARG A 39 15.56 -20.66 -14.11
N ILE A 40 14.51 -21.47 -14.29
CA ILE A 40 13.13 -20.97 -14.40
C ILE A 40 12.70 -20.29 -13.09
N PHE A 41 13.05 -20.88 -11.94
CA PHE A 41 12.80 -20.26 -10.63
C PHE A 41 13.42 -18.86 -10.56
N SER A 42 14.68 -18.70 -10.98
CA SER A 42 15.34 -17.39 -11.00
C SER A 42 14.67 -16.38 -11.94
N LEU A 43 14.13 -16.82 -13.07
CA LEU A 43 13.34 -15.96 -13.96
C LEU A 43 12.04 -15.51 -13.30
N VAL A 44 11.30 -16.44 -12.68
CA VAL A 44 10.08 -16.12 -11.91
C VAL A 44 10.41 -15.13 -10.79
N TYR A 45 11.48 -15.40 -10.04
CA TYR A 45 11.93 -14.54 -8.95
C TYR A 45 12.15 -13.10 -9.41
N ASN A 46 12.86 -12.89 -10.52
CA ASN A 46 13.15 -11.55 -11.02
C ASN A 46 11.86 -10.77 -11.34
N THR A 47 10.88 -11.45 -11.93
CA THR A 47 9.58 -10.84 -12.26
C THR A 47 8.75 -10.55 -11.00
N VAL A 48 8.63 -11.53 -10.10
CA VAL A 48 7.92 -11.36 -8.81
C VAL A 48 8.58 -10.26 -7.98
N LYS A 49 9.92 -10.17 -7.96
CA LYS A 49 10.67 -9.11 -7.27
C LYS A 49 10.28 -7.72 -7.79
N VAL A 50 10.13 -7.56 -9.11
CA VAL A 50 9.70 -6.28 -9.68
C VAL A 50 8.31 -5.91 -9.19
N ASP A 51 7.36 -6.85 -9.16
CA ASP A 51 6.00 -6.58 -8.70
C ASP A 51 5.93 -6.30 -7.19
N GLN A 52 6.64 -7.08 -6.38
CA GLN A 52 6.78 -6.85 -4.94
C GLN A 52 7.38 -5.46 -4.64
N ASN A 53 8.39 -5.04 -5.40
CA ASN A 53 8.96 -3.69 -5.26
C ASN A 53 7.96 -2.59 -5.62
N LYS A 54 7.07 -2.80 -6.59
CA LYS A 54 5.98 -1.85 -6.89
C LYS A 54 5.03 -1.72 -5.70
N ILE A 55 4.69 -2.84 -5.05
CA ILE A 55 3.85 -2.85 -3.84
C ILE A 55 4.55 -2.07 -2.71
N LEU A 56 5.82 -2.37 -2.43
CA LEU A 56 6.60 -1.65 -1.41
C LEU A 56 6.70 -0.15 -1.68
N TYR A 57 6.90 0.23 -2.95
CA TYR A 57 6.92 1.63 -3.35
C TYR A 57 5.56 2.30 -3.10
N ALA A 58 4.46 1.65 -3.50
CA ALA A 58 3.11 2.17 -3.28
C ALA A 58 2.81 2.36 -1.79
N GLN A 59 3.15 1.37 -0.95
CA GLN A 59 2.99 1.46 0.50
C GLN A 59 3.86 2.56 1.12
N THR A 60 5.11 2.70 0.65
CA THR A 60 5.99 3.79 1.11
C THR A 60 5.42 5.16 0.76
N GLN A 61 4.82 5.32 -0.42
CA GLN A 61 4.15 6.57 -0.81
C GLN A 61 2.91 6.83 0.05
N LEU A 62 2.11 5.81 0.34
CA LEU A 62 0.96 5.92 1.23
C LEU A 62 1.40 6.38 2.63
N LEU A 63 2.41 5.74 3.22
CA LEU A 63 2.94 6.13 4.53
C LEU A 63 3.48 7.57 4.54
N ARG A 64 4.09 8.04 3.45
CA ARG A 64 4.51 9.45 3.33
C ARG A 64 3.32 10.40 3.32
N ARG A 65 2.25 10.09 2.59
CA ARG A 65 1.03 10.90 2.56
C ARG A 65 0.35 10.95 3.94
N ILE A 66 0.24 9.80 4.60
CA ILE A 66 -0.33 9.74 5.95
C ILE A 66 0.50 10.59 6.92
N ARG A 67 1.84 10.58 6.84
CA ARG A 67 2.70 11.45 7.66
C ARG A 67 2.48 12.94 7.40
N THR A 68 2.34 13.35 6.14
CA THR A 68 2.06 14.76 5.81
C THR A 68 0.68 15.18 6.32
N GLU A 69 -0.33 14.33 6.15
CA GLU A 69 -1.69 14.60 6.63
C GLU A 69 -1.73 14.68 8.17
N HIS A 70 -1.03 13.80 8.89
CA HIS A 70 -0.90 13.92 10.36
C HIS A 70 -0.25 15.25 10.77
N ALA A 71 0.80 15.69 10.08
CA ALA A 71 1.46 16.95 10.38
C ALA A 71 0.50 18.13 10.19
N GLU A 72 -0.27 18.14 9.11
CA GLU A 72 -1.30 19.15 8.84
C GLU A 72 -2.42 19.14 9.89
N LEU A 73 -2.91 17.96 10.28
CA LEU A 73 -3.91 17.83 11.34
C LEU A 73 -3.39 18.31 12.69
N ASN A 74 -2.14 17.99 13.05
CA ASN A 74 -1.51 18.45 14.29
C ASN A 74 -1.35 19.97 14.32
N GLN A 75 -0.91 20.58 13.21
CA GLN A 75 -0.85 22.03 13.09
C GLN A 75 -2.25 22.63 13.27
N ARG A 76 -3.28 22.02 12.67
CA ARG A 76 -4.66 22.49 12.81
C ARG A 76 -5.17 22.36 14.25
N ILE A 77 -4.87 21.28 14.94
CA ILE A 77 -5.18 21.10 16.37
C ILE A 77 -4.56 22.25 17.18
N GLU A 78 -3.28 22.53 16.97
CA GLU A 78 -2.57 23.60 17.68
C GLU A 78 -3.22 24.97 17.42
N THR A 79 -3.55 25.29 16.16
CA THR A 79 -4.23 26.57 15.84
C THR A 79 -5.60 26.70 16.48
N LEU A 80 -6.38 25.61 16.54
CA LEU A 80 -7.69 25.59 17.20
C LEU A 80 -7.56 25.68 18.72
N GLN A 81 -6.54 25.06 19.31
CA GLN A 81 -6.25 25.18 20.74
C GLN A 81 -5.86 26.62 21.10
N ASN A 82 -5.01 27.28 20.31
CA ASN A 82 -4.65 28.68 20.51
C ASN A 82 -5.85 29.61 20.33
N SER A 83 -6.74 29.33 19.38
CA SER A 83 -7.98 30.09 19.19
C SER A 83 -8.92 29.91 20.38
N ARG A 84 -9.03 28.67 20.88
CA ARG A 84 -9.83 28.35 22.07
C ARG A 84 -9.35 29.12 23.29
N THR A 85 -8.04 29.09 23.58
CA THR A 85 -7.48 29.81 24.74
C THR A 85 -7.70 31.32 24.62
N HIS A 86 -7.58 31.89 23.41
CA HIS A 86 -7.88 33.29 23.17
C HIS A 86 -9.35 33.64 23.47
N ILE A 87 -10.31 32.85 22.97
CA ILE A 87 -11.74 33.09 23.20
C ILE A 87 -12.11 32.85 24.67
N GLU A 88 -11.49 31.87 25.34
CA GLU A 88 -11.66 31.66 26.79
C GLU A 88 -11.21 32.90 27.59
N LEU A 89 -10.11 33.54 27.20
CA LEU A 89 -9.66 34.80 27.80
C LEU A 89 -10.63 35.95 27.51
N GLU A 90 -11.12 36.10 26.28
CA GLU A 90 -12.12 37.12 25.93
C GLU A 90 -13.42 36.92 26.72
N LEU A 91 -13.90 35.67 26.82
CA LEU A 91 -15.09 35.32 27.58
C LEU A 91 -14.96 35.73 29.05
N ASN A 92 -13.85 35.41 29.70
CA ASN A 92 -13.61 35.79 31.09
C ASN A 92 -13.62 37.32 31.27
N LEU A 93 -12.96 38.05 30.37
CA LEU A 93 -12.94 39.51 30.39
C LEU A 93 -14.35 40.11 30.19
N MET A 94 -15.16 39.53 29.31
CA MET A 94 -16.54 39.97 29.09
C MET A 94 -17.44 39.65 30.30
N GLU A 95 -17.21 38.53 31.00
CA GLU A 95 -17.92 38.19 32.23
C GLU A 95 -17.59 39.18 33.37
N ASP A 96 -16.34 39.63 33.48
CA ASP A 96 -15.94 40.69 34.42
C ASP A 96 -16.60 42.04 34.08
N HIS A 97 -16.58 42.43 32.80
CA HIS A 97 -17.25 43.64 32.32
C HIS A 97 -18.77 43.59 32.52
N MET A 98 -19.38 42.41 32.36
CA MET A 98 -20.81 42.21 32.58
C MET A 98 -21.20 42.52 34.03
N ASN A 99 -20.40 42.11 35.00
CA ASN A 99 -20.64 42.42 36.41
C ASN A 99 -20.57 43.94 36.66
N SER A 100 -19.56 44.61 36.12
CA SER A 100 -19.46 46.07 36.21
C SER A 100 -20.64 46.79 35.54
N ALA A 101 -21.10 46.30 34.38
CA ALA A 101 -22.25 46.85 33.68
C ALA A 101 -23.57 46.66 34.46
N ARG A 102 -23.76 45.48 35.08
CA ARG A 102 -24.90 45.19 35.96
C ARG A 102 -24.95 46.13 37.15
N ASP A 103 -23.81 46.35 37.82
CA ASP A 103 -23.72 47.27 38.96
C ASP A 103 -24.06 48.70 38.53
N HIS A 104 -23.54 49.16 37.39
CA HIS A 104 -23.88 50.48 36.85
C HIS A 104 -25.36 50.59 36.48
N ALA A 105 -25.94 49.58 35.83
CA ALA A 105 -27.37 49.54 35.49
C ALA A 105 -28.23 49.58 36.76
N GLN A 106 -27.89 48.83 37.79
CA GLN A 106 -28.59 48.85 39.09
C GLN A 106 -28.54 50.24 39.74
N GLN A 107 -27.36 50.88 39.78
CA GLN A 107 -27.24 52.24 40.28
C GLN A 107 -28.09 53.26 39.49
N ARG A 108 -28.23 53.08 38.17
CA ARG A 108 -29.08 53.92 37.32
C ARG A 108 -30.55 53.67 37.57
N ARG A 109 -30.95 52.41 37.78
CA ARG A 109 -32.30 52.00 38.11
C ARG A 109 -32.75 52.60 39.44
N ASP A 110 -31.91 52.53 40.46
CA ASP A 110 -32.18 53.14 41.77
C ASP A 110 -32.32 54.67 41.67
N LYS A 111 -31.46 55.32 40.88
CA LYS A 111 -31.55 56.76 40.61
C LYS A 111 -32.84 57.12 39.86
N ARG A 112 -33.22 56.34 38.84
CA ARG A 112 -34.48 56.52 38.09
C ARG A 112 -35.67 56.42 39.02
N ASN A 113 -35.77 55.35 39.82
CA ASN A 113 -36.86 55.13 40.77
C ASN A 113 -36.96 56.25 41.81
N LYS A 114 -35.82 56.76 42.31
CA LYS A 114 -35.80 57.94 43.20
C LYS A 114 -36.36 59.20 42.52
N ARG A 115 -36.00 59.46 41.25
CA ARG A 115 -36.51 60.62 40.49
C ARG A 115 -37.98 60.49 40.13
N GLU A 116 -38.43 59.28 39.84
CA GLU A 116 -39.83 58.95 39.60
C GLU A 116 -40.68 59.24 40.84
N HIS A 117 -40.22 58.80 42.01
CA HIS A 117 -40.89 59.09 43.27
C HIS A 117 -40.99 60.60 43.55
N GLN A 118 -39.89 61.35 43.35
CA GLN A 118 -39.87 62.82 43.50
C GLN A 118 -40.82 63.53 42.52
N TYR A 119 -40.90 63.06 41.28
CA TYR A 119 -41.84 63.58 40.30
C TYR A 119 -43.30 63.31 40.73
N ASN A 120 -43.60 62.08 41.16
CA ASN A 120 -44.93 61.69 41.63
C ASN A 120 -45.36 62.42 42.91
N GLN A 121 -44.42 62.87 43.75
CA GLN A 121 -44.71 63.71 44.92
C GLN A 121 -45.00 65.17 44.57
N ALA A 122 -44.57 65.65 43.40
CA ALA A 122 -44.62 67.07 43.04
C ALA A 122 -45.46 67.36 41.78
N TYR A 123 -46.11 66.34 41.22
CA TYR A 123 -46.79 66.44 39.92
C TYR A 123 -47.94 67.46 39.91
N PHE A 124 -48.58 67.68 41.07
CA PHE A 124 -49.71 68.59 41.24
C PHE A 124 -49.32 70.08 41.28
N VAL A 125 -48.02 70.42 41.37
CA VAL A 125 -47.55 71.81 41.33
C VAL A 125 -46.94 72.09 39.94
N PRO A 126 -47.59 72.85 39.04
CA PRO A 126 -47.21 72.90 37.62
C PRO A 126 -45.75 73.31 37.34
N LEU A 127 -45.23 74.33 38.03
CA LEU A 127 -43.85 74.80 37.85
C LEU A 127 -42.81 73.77 38.35
N VAL A 128 -43.10 73.12 39.47
CA VAL A 128 -42.21 72.15 40.12
C VAL A 128 -42.28 70.79 39.39
N SER A 129 -43.47 70.42 38.91
CA SER A 129 -43.74 69.23 38.10
C SER A 129 -42.90 69.21 36.82
N ASN A 130 -42.90 70.31 36.04
CA ASN A 130 -42.09 70.44 34.82
C ASN A 130 -40.58 70.25 35.07
N TYR A 131 -40.09 70.76 36.20
CA TYR A 131 -38.69 70.61 36.58
C TYR A 131 -38.32 69.15 36.90
N TRP A 132 -39.14 68.46 37.71
CA TRP A 132 -38.92 67.06 38.07
C TRP A 132 -39.14 66.10 36.91
N GLN A 133 -40.12 66.37 36.03
CA GLN A 133 -40.37 65.59 34.82
C GLN A 133 -39.11 65.54 33.94
N LYS A 134 -38.46 66.68 33.69
CA LYS A 134 -37.21 66.75 32.91
C LYS A 134 -36.09 65.91 33.55
N LYS A 135 -35.97 65.93 34.89
CA LYS A 135 -34.97 65.11 35.60
C LYS A 135 -35.29 63.62 35.52
N TYR A 136 -36.55 63.24 35.64
CA TYR A 136 -37.00 61.86 35.51
C TYR A 136 -36.72 61.32 34.10
N LEU A 137 -37.13 62.04 33.04
CA LEU A 137 -36.88 61.62 31.66
C LEU A 137 -35.39 61.39 31.39
N ARG A 138 -34.51 62.33 31.81
CA ARG A 138 -33.05 62.13 31.70
C ARG A 138 -32.54 60.91 32.47
N ALA A 139 -33.10 60.62 33.64
CA ALA A 139 -32.72 59.45 34.42
C ALA A 139 -33.21 58.15 33.76
N ARG A 140 -34.40 58.17 33.15
CA ARG A 140 -34.98 57.07 32.38
C ARG A 140 -34.13 56.75 31.16
N ASP A 141 -33.76 57.74 30.38
CA ASP A 141 -32.95 57.53 29.16
C ASP A 141 -31.56 56.99 29.53
N LYS A 142 -30.93 57.52 30.59
CA LYS A 142 -29.65 56.98 31.12
C LYS A 142 -29.77 55.57 31.68
N ASN A 143 -30.93 55.20 32.22
CA ASN A 143 -31.19 53.83 32.63
C ASN A 143 -31.31 52.93 31.41
N ALA A 144 -32.07 53.34 30.39
CA ALA A 144 -32.22 52.59 29.15
C ALA A 144 -30.87 52.33 28.48
N THR A 145 -29.98 53.32 28.42
CA THR A 145 -28.61 53.13 27.89
C THR A 145 -27.77 52.15 28.73
N ALA A 146 -27.95 52.12 30.05
CA ALA A 146 -27.21 51.20 30.91
C ALA A 146 -27.71 49.76 30.79
N GLU A 147 -29.04 49.56 30.69
CA GLU A 147 -29.64 48.25 30.41
C GLU A 147 -29.24 47.74 29.03
N GLN A 148 -29.19 48.62 28.02
CA GLN A 148 -28.72 48.26 26.68
C GLN A 148 -27.27 47.73 26.73
N MET A 149 -26.37 48.37 27.48
CA MET A 149 -25.00 47.90 27.65
C MET A 149 -24.93 46.49 28.27
N VAL A 150 -25.83 46.15 29.20
CA VAL A 150 -25.91 44.80 29.77
C VAL A 150 -26.38 43.78 28.74
N CYS A 151 -27.36 44.14 27.90
CA CYS A 151 -27.79 43.30 26.78
C CYS A 151 -26.65 43.05 25.79
N GLU A 152 -25.95 44.10 25.36
CA GLU A 152 -24.81 43.99 24.44
C GLU A 152 -23.71 43.07 24.99
N MET A 153 -23.39 43.16 26.28
CA MET A 153 -22.42 42.27 26.93
C MET A 153 -22.90 40.82 26.99
N ARG A 154 -24.20 40.58 27.24
CA ARG A 154 -24.78 39.23 27.21
C ARG A 154 -24.66 38.62 25.82
N ASP A 155 -25.02 39.38 24.78
CA ASP A 155 -24.95 38.92 23.39
C ASP A 155 -23.50 38.56 23.01
N ARG A 156 -22.51 39.35 23.47
CA ARG A 156 -21.09 39.06 23.24
C ARG A 156 -20.62 37.79 23.94
N ILE A 157 -21.06 37.57 25.19
CA ILE A 157 -20.77 36.33 25.93
C ILE A 157 -21.39 35.12 25.22
N GLU A 158 -22.61 35.23 24.72
CA GLU A 158 -23.28 34.16 23.97
C GLU A 158 -22.54 33.82 22.67
N GLN A 159 -22.04 34.84 21.95
CA GLN A 159 -21.18 34.66 20.77
C GLN A 159 -19.90 33.88 21.12
N CYS A 160 -19.16 34.30 22.15
CA CYS A 160 -17.94 33.61 22.58
C CYS A 160 -18.20 32.14 22.94
N ARG A 161 -19.31 31.87 23.64
CA ARG A 161 -19.70 30.50 24.00
C ARG A 161 -20.05 29.65 22.79
N GLU A 162 -20.69 30.23 21.78
CA GLU A 162 -20.97 29.50 20.54
C GLU A 162 -19.70 29.19 19.75
N GLU A 163 -18.78 30.15 19.64
CA GLU A 163 -17.47 29.94 19.01
C GLU A 163 -16.67 28.83 19.71
N LEU A 164 -16.69 28.77 21.06
CA LEU A 164 -16.07 27.68 21.81
C LEU A 164 -16.69 26.31 21.50
N ARG A 165 -18.02 26.23 21.34
CA ARG A 165 -18.70 24.99 20.95
C ARG A 165 -18.33 24.58 19.53
N GLU A 166 -18.19 25.54 18.61
CA GLU A 166 -17.75 25.27 17.25
C GLU A 166 -16.33 24.71 17.22
N ILE A 167 -15.39 25.35 17.93
CA ILE A 167 -14.01 24.85 18.06
C ILE A 167 -14.00 23.44 18.67
N GLY A 168 -14.79 23.19 19.72
CA GLY A 168 -14.91 21.86 20.33
C GLY A 168 -15.39 20.79 19.35
N ARG A 169 -16.39 21.12 18.51
CA ARG A 169 -16.88 20.22 17.45
C ARG A 169 -15.81 19.94 16.39
N GLU A 170 -15.09 20.98 15.94
CA GLU A 170 -14.03 20.84 14.95
C GLU A 170 -12.85 20.02 15.48
N LEU A 171 -12.41 20.26 16.72
CA LEU A 171 -11.39 19.44 17.38
C LEU A 171 -11.79 17.96 17.44
N GLY A 172 -13.05 17.67 17.82
CA GLY A 172 -13.57 16.31 17.87
C GLY A 172 -13.58 15.62 16.49
N LYS A 173 -13.87 16.36 15.41
CA LYS A 173 -13.79 15.83 14.03
C LYS A 173 -12.35 15.51 13.64
N ILE A 174 -11.42 16.43 13.91
CA ILE A 174 -10.00 16.26 13.58
C ILE A 174 -9.39 15.08 14.34
N GLN A 175 -9.74 14.90 15.62
CA GLN A 175 -9.28 13.76 16.42
C GLN A 175 -9.75 12.42 15.87
N LYS A 176 -10.99 12.33 15.37
CA LYS A 176 -11.49 11.12 14.70
C LYS A 176 -10.71 10.82 13.42
N LEU A 177 -10.51 11.84 12.57
CA LEU A 177 -9.70 11.69 11.35
C LEU A 177 -8.27 11.26 11.64
N ALA A 178 -7.66 11.78 12.71
CA ALA A 178 -6.32 11.37 13.13
C ALA A 178 -6.29 9.89 13.55
N ALA A 179 -7.30 9.42 14.29
CA ALA A 179 -7.40 8.00 14.67
C ALA A 179 -7.58 7.08 13.45
N ASP A 180 -8.40 7.49 12.48
CA ASP A 180 -8.60 6.73 11.23
C ASP A 180 -7.29 6.65 10.42
N LEU A 181 -6.50 7.73 10.38
CA LEU A 181 -5.18 7.75 9.74
C LEU A 181 -4.16 6.87 10.46
N ASP A 182 -4.18 6.83 11.79
CA ASP A 182 -3.33 5.94 12.58
C ASP A 182 -3.65 4.46 12.30
N GLN A 183 -4.93 4.12 12.14
CA GLN A 183 -5.33 2.78 11.73
C GLN A 183 -4.79 2.43 10.33
N GLN A 184 -4.99 3.31 9.35
CA GLN A 184 -4.49 3.10 7.98
C GLN A 184 -2.96 2.98 7.94
N LYS A 185 -2.26 3.75 8.78
CA LYS A 185 -0.81 3.64 8.94
C LYS A 185 -0.42 2.26 9.44
N GLY A 186 -1.09 1.75 10.48
CA GLY A 186 -0.84 0.41 11.01
C GLY A 186 -1.05 -0.70 9.97
N GLU A 187 -2.12 -0.60 9.18
CA GLU A 187 -2.41 -1.54 8.08
C GLU A 187 -1.34 -1.51 6.98
N ALA A 188 -0.89 -0.31 6.59
CA ALA A 188 0.17 -0.12 5.60
C ALA A 188 1.54 -0.61 6.10
N GLU A 189 1.87 -0.40 7.38
CA GLU A 189 3.10 -0.90 8.01
C GLU A 189 3.09 -2.43 8.10
N ALA A 190 1.97 -3.04 8.50
CA ALA A 190 1.80 -4.50 8.53
C ALA A 190 1.94 -5.12 7.12
N THR A 191 1.32 -4.49 6.11
CA THR A 191 1.45 -4.91 4.72
C THR A 191 2.90 -4.79 4.24
N THR A 192 3.60 -3.71 4.61
CA THR A 192 5.00 -3.53 4.24
C THR A 192 5.88 -4.62 4.87
N ALA A 193 5.67 -4.95 6.14
CA ALA A 193 6.43 -5.97 6.85
C ALA A 193 6.24 -7.36 6.23
N THR A 194 5.00 -7.75 5.95
CA THR A 194 4.69 -9.06 5.32
C THR A 194 5.31 -9.20 3.93
N VAL A 195 5.25 -8.15 3.11
CA VAL A 195 5.87 -8.11 1.78
C VAL A 195 7.40 -8.17 1.88
N GLN A 196 8.01 -7.49 2.86
CA GLN A 196 9.46 -7.54 3.10
C GLN A 196 9.94 -8.92 3.55
N GLU A 197 9.24 -9.56 4.49
CA GLU A 197 9.56 -10.91 4.96
C GLU A 197 9.48 -11.91 3.81
N PHE A 198 8.40 -11.85 3.01
CA PHE A 198 8.25 -12.68 1.83
C PHE A 198 9.38 -12.43 0.81
N HIS A 199 9.72 -11.16 0.55
CA HIS A 199 10.83 -10.80 -0.34
C HIS A 199 12.17 -11.37 0.14
N GLN A 200 12.44 -11.33 1.45
CA GLN A 200 13.65 -11.88 2.04
C GLN A 200 13.72 -13.40 1.86
N LYS A 201 12.64 -14.13 2.18
CA LYS A 201 12.57 -15.58 1.98
C LYS A 201 12.79 -15.96 0.51
N LEU A 202 12.15 -15.22 -0.40
CA LEU A 202 12.28 -15.45 -1.84
C LEU A 202 13.70 -15.16 -2.36
N SER A 203 14.35 -14.12 -1.84
CA SER A 203 15.74 -13.78 -2.16
C SER A 203 16.71 -14.88 -1.70
N GLN A 204 16.54 -15.38 -0.47
CA GLN A 204 17.33 -16.50 0.06
C GLN A 204 17.16 -17.76 -0.79
N ALA A 205 15.92 -18.10 -1.14
CA ALA A 205 15.61 -19.23 -2.02
C ALA A 205 16.29 -19.08 -3.39
N ASN A 206 16.26 -17.87 -3.99
CA ASN A 206 16.92 -17.64 -5.27
C ASN A 206 18.44 -17.77 -5.19
N ILE A 207 19.07 -17.24 -4.13
CA ILE A 207 20.52 -17.38 -3.91
C ILE A 207 20.88 -18.87 -3.78
N PHE A 208 20.13 -19.61 -2.97
CA PHE A 208 20.31 -21.04 -2.77
C PHE A 208 20.19 -21.81 -4.09
N TRP A 209 19.06 -21.69 -4.80
CA TRP A 209 18.83 -22.45 -6.05
C TRP A 209 19.79 -22.05 -7.18
N SER A 210 20.23 -20.79 -7.24
CA SER A 210 21.23 -20.34 -8.20
C SER A 210 22.60 -20.97 -7.91
N ARG A 211 23.00 -21.02 -6.64
CA ARG A 211 24.24 -21.68 -6.20
C ARG A 211 24.18 -23.19 -6.44
N PHE A 212 23.09 -23.85 -6.04
CA PHE A 212 22.86 -25.27 -6.25
C PHE A 212 22.92 -25.65 -7.74
N ALA A 213 22.32 -24.84 -8.61
CA ALA A 213 22.32 -25.07 -10.06
C ALA A 213 23.67 -24.80 -10.73
N GLY A 214 24.47 -23.87 -10.19
CA GLY A 214 25.76 -23.45 -10.74
C GLY A 214 26.96 -24.23 -10.19
N GLY A 215 26.88 -24.73 -8.96
CA GLY A 215 27.88 -25.59 -8.32
C GLY A 215 27.48 -27.04 -8.42
N THR A 216 26.77 -27.55 -7.42
CA THR A 216 26.44 -28.98 -7.21
C THR A 216 25.83 -29.68 -8.42
N CYS A 217 24.85 -29.07 -9.11
CA CYS A 217 24.33 -29.62 -10.37
C CYS A 217 25.40 -29.71 -11.45
N GLN A 218 26.22 -28.66 -11.61
CA GLN A 218 27.22 -28.56 -12.67
C GLN A 218 28.42 -29.49 -12.41
N ASP A 219 28.83 -29.62 -11.16
CA ASP A 219 29.91 -30.53 -10.71
C ASP A 219 29.50 -31.98 -10.93
N LEU A 220 28.26 -32.35 -10.59
CA LEU A 220 27.72 -33.68 -10.85
C LEU A 220 27.58 -33.95 -12.36
N ILE A 221 27.11 -33.00 -13.16
CA ILE A 221 27.06 -33.11 -14.63
C ILE A 221 28.45 -33.38 -15.22
N THR A 222 29.46 -32.63 -14.77
CA THR A 222 30.86 -32.77 -15.21
C THR A 222 31.39 -34.15 -14.83
N THR A 223 31.18 -34.56 -13.58
CA THR A 223 31.60 -35.87 -13.06
C THR A 223 30.95 -37.03 -13.83
N ILE A 224 29.64 -36.94 -14.15
CA ILE A 224 28.97 -37.95 -14.97
C ILE A 224 29.53 -37.97 -16.39
N THR A 225 29.81 -36.81 -16.98
CA THR A 225 30.36 -36.71 -18.34
C THR A 225 31.75 -37.35 -18.42
N ASP A 226 32.60 -37.04 -17.44
CA ASP A 226 33.95 -37.62 -17.34
C ASP A 226 33.89 -39.13 -17.16
N LEU A 227 33.02 -39.62 -16.27
CA LEU A 227 32.83 -41.04 -16.02
C LEU A 227 32.27 -41.78 -17.25
N VAL A 228 31.30 -41.21 -17.97
CA VAL A 228 30.79 -41.77 -19.23
C VAL A 228 31.90 -41.84 -20.28
N SER A 229 32.68 -40.76 -20.42
CA SER A 229 33.80 -40.72 -21.38
C SER A 229 34.87 -41.76 -21.07
N LEU A 230 35.10 -42.05 -19.78
CA LEU A 230 36.06 -43.05 -19.32
C LEU A 230 35.53 -44.48 -19.57
N LEU A 231 34.24 -44.74 -19.30
CA LEU A 231 33.60 -46.04 -19.54
C LEU A 231 33.48 -46.40 -21.03
N GLU A 232 33.50 -45.40 -21.93
CA GLU A 232 33.48 -45.60 -23.39
C GLU A 232 34.87 -45.90 -24.00
N ARG A 233 35.96 -45.80 -23.23
CA ARG A 233 37.34 -46.07 -23.69
C ARG A 233 37.67 -47.58 -23.79
N PRO A 234 38.65 -47.98 -24.64
CA PRO A 234 39.14 -49.37 -24.74
C PRO A 234 39.76 -49.86 -23.42
N ARG A 235 39.57 -51.15 -23.10
CA ARG A 235 39.82 -51.73 -21.76
C ARG A 235 41.13 -52.50 -21.69
N ASP A 236 42.25 -51.83 -21.93
CA ASP A 236 43.49 -52.56 -22.21
C ASP A 236 44.56 -52.50 -21.09
N THR A 237 44.28 -51.85 -19.95
CA THR A 237 45.30 -51.71 -18.87
C THR A 237 44.75 -51.76 -17.44
N ARG A 238 45.60 -52.16 -16.48
CA ARG A 238 45.31 -52.07 -15.03
C ARG A 238 45.07 -50.62 -14.56
N ALA A 239 45.70 -49.65 -15.21
CA ALA A 239 45.51 -48.23 -14.94
C ALA A 239 44.05 -47.79 -15.18
N TYR A 240 43.42 -48.28 -16.25
CA TYR A 240 42.00 -48.02 -16.55
C TYR A 240 41.08 -48.36 -15.38
N TYR A 241 41.27 -49.52 -14.75
CA TYR A 241 40.41 -49.94 -13.63
C TYR A 241 40.58 -49.05 -12.41
N ASN A 242 41.80 -48.61 -12.11
CA ASN A 242 42.06 -47.67 -11.01
C ASN A 242 41.42 -46.30 -11.29
N ASP A 243 41.53 -45.80 -12.53
CA ASP A 243 40.93 -44.52 -12.94
C ASP A 243 39.39 -44.59 -12.89
N VAL A 244 38.80 -45.70 -13.34
CA VAL A 244 37.35 -45.93 -13.26
C VAL A 244 36.90 -46.01 -11.81
N GLN A 245 37.63 -46.71 -10.94
CA GLN A 245 37.31 -46.80 -9.52
C GLN A 245 37.36 -45.42 -8.83
N ALA A 246 38.38 -44.61 -9.13
CA ALA A 246 38.49 -43.25 -8.61
C ALA A 246 37.35 -42.34 -9.12
N ALA A 247 37.02 -42.41 -10.41
CA ALA A 247 35.93 -41.65 -11.01
C ALA A 247 34.56 -42.06 -10.47
N LEU A 248 34.35 -43.36 -10.22
CA LEU A 248 33.15 -43.90 -9.58
C LEU A 248 33.01 -43.40 -8.14
N GLN A 249 34.08 -43.43 -7.35
CA GLN A 249 34.05 -42.92 -5.99
C GLN A 249 33.72 -41.41 -5.98
N ASN A 250 34.30 -40.65 -6.90
CA ASN A 250 33.99 -39.23 -7.05
C ASN A 250 32.51 -39.01 -7.42
N PHE A 251 31.98 -39.80 -8.38
CA PHE A 251 30.56 -39.76 -8.74
C PHE A 251 29.65 -40.05 -7.55
N VAL A 252 29.93 -41.09 -6.76
CA VAL A 252 29.12 -41.44 -5.58
C VAL A 252 29.12 -40.29 -4.57
N ASN A 253 30.29 -39.70 -4.29
CA ASN A 253 30.39 -38.57 -3.37
C ASN A 253 29.57 -37.36 -3.88
N MET A 254 29.75 -36.95 -5.14
CA MET A 254 29.01 -35.84 -5.73
C MET A 254 27.51 -36.09 -5.81
N ASN A 255 27.09 -37.34 -6.05
CA ASN A 255 25.68 -37.70 -6.08
C ASN A 255 25.04 -37.65 -4.68
N ASN A 256 25.79 -38.02 -3.64
CA ASN A 256 25.34 -37.89 -2.26
C ASN A 256 25.20 -36.42 -1.87
N ASP A 257 26.18 -35.58 -2.20
CA ASP A 257 26.14 -34.14 -1.95
C ASP A 257 24.96 -33.47 -2.68
N TYR A 258 24.73 -33.85 -3.94
CA TYR A 258 23.57 -33.40 -4.72
C TYR A 258 22.24 -33.70 -4.02
N HIS A 259 22.04 -34.93 -3.55
CA HIS A 259 20.79 -35.30 -2.88
C HIS A 259 20.63 -34.65 -1.50
N ALA A 260 21.74 -34.48 -0.76
CA ALA A 260 21.72 -33.78 0.52
C ALA A 260 21.32 -32.31 0.35
N GLU A 261 21.93 -31.60 -0.61
CA GLU A 261 21.58 -30.22 -0.91
C GLU A 261 20.18 -30.08 -1.52
N GLU A 262 19.77 -30.98 -2.41
CA GLU A 262 18.41 -30.96 -2.98
C GLU A 262 17.35 -31.16 -1.89
N GLY A 263 17.58 -32.11 -0.96
CA GLY A 263 16.73 -32.34 0.20
C GLY A 263 16.62 -31.09 1.07
N PHE A 264 17.75 -30.49 1.44
CA PHE A 264 17.77 -29.24 2.20
C PHE A 264 16.98 -28.13 1.50
N GLY A 265 17.17 -27.97 0.19
CA GLY A 265 16.45 -26.97 -0.60
C GLY A 265 14.95 -27.21 -0.65
N GLN A 266 14.53 -28.48 -0.76
CA GLN A 266 13.13 -28.85 -0.79
C GLN A 266 12.45 -28.63 0.58
N ASP A 267 13.13 -28.95 1.67
CA ASP A 267 12.59 -28.77 3.02
C ASP A 267 12.43 -27.28 3.39
N ASN A 268 13.36 -26.43 2.95
CA ASN A 268 13.37 -25.00 3.32
C ASN A 268 12.63 -24.11 2.31
N PHE A 269 12.64 -24.49 1.02
CA PHE A 269 12.16 -23.64 -0.09
C PHE A 269 11.23 -24.36 -1.07
N GLY A 270 10.82 -25.60 -0.79
CA GLY A 270 9.98 -26.40 -1.70
C GLY A 270 8.54 -25.91 -1.82
N THR A 271 8.01 -25.26 -0.77
CA THR A 271 6.66 -24.69 -0.74
C THR A 271 6.73 -23.18 -0.54
N ILE A 272 6.84 -22.46 -1.66
CA ILE A 272 6.69 -20.99 -1.69
C ILE A 272 5.42 -20.70 -2.49
N GLU A 273 4.38 -20.29 -1.77
CA GLU A 273 3.12 -19.86 -2.36
C GLU A 273 3.09 -18.33 -2.43
N LEU A 274 2.53 -17.80 -3.50
CA LEU A 274 2.40 -16.37 -3.70
C LEU A 274 1.08 -16.05 -4.39
N ASP A 275 0.50 -14.91 -4.02
CA ASP A 275 -0.63 -14.36 -4.73
C ASP A 275 -0.13 -13.53 -5.92
N TYR A 276 -0.62 -13.85 -7.11
CA TYR A 276 -0.31 -13.11 -8.33
C TYR A 276 -1.54 -12.96 -9.22
N THR A 277 -1.50 -11.93 -10.07
CA THR A 277 -2.49 -11.76 -11.14
C THR A 277 -1.90 -12.29 -12.44
N CYS A 278 -2.59 -13.22 -13.09
CA CYS A 278 -2.14 -13.73 -14.39
C CYS A 278 -2.24 -12.64 -15.46
N SER A 279 -1.13 -12.33 -16.15
CA SER A 279 -1.10 -11.28 -17.20
C SER A 279 -2.03 -11.56 -18.39
N ARG A 280 -2.46 -12.82 -18.59
CA ARG A 280 -3.30 -13.23 -19.73
C ARG A 280 -4.79 -13.25 -19.42
N CYS A 281 -5.21 -13.82 -18.29
CA CYS A 281 -6.63 -13.90 -17.91
C CYS A 281 -7.05 -12.86 -16.86
N SER A 282 -6.10 -12.11 -16.30
CA SER A 282 -6.31 -11.09 -15.26
C SER A 282 -6.97 -11.61 -13.97
N GLN A 283 -6.97 -12.92 -13.76
CA GLN A 283 -7.46 -13.53 -12.53
C GLN A 283 -6.35 -13.59 -11.48
N SER A 284 -6.72 -13.31 -10.23
CA SER A 284 -5.88 -13.60 -9.07
C SER A 284 -5.75 -15.10 -8.88
N GLN A 285 -4.53 -15.56 -8.63
CA GLN A 285 -4.16 -16.95 -8.46
C GLN A 285 -3.26 -17.08 -7.25
N HIS A 286 -3.35 -18.22 -6.57
CA HIS A 286 -2.49 -18.58 -5.46
C HIS A 286 -1.57 -19.73 -5.86
N GLY A 287 -0.26 -19.57 -5.64
CA GLY A 287 0.76 -20.58 -5.90
C GLY A 287 1.87 -20.10 -6.84
N TRP A 288 2.75 -21.00 -7.27
CA TRP A 288 3.92 -20.63 -8.06
C TRP A 288 3.57 -20.33 -9.53
N PRO A 289 3.85 -19.13 -10.06
CA PRO A 289 3.50 -18.75 -11.41
C PRO A 289 4.48 -19.33 -12.46
N CYS A 290 4.04 -19.35 -13.72
CA CYS A 290 4.88 -19.66 -14.86
C CYS A 290 5.27 -18.38 -15.59
N VAL A 291 6.48 -18.30 -16.15
CA VAL A 291 6.90 -17.14 -16.96
C VAL A 291 6.53 -17.37 -18.43
N ASP A 292 6.00 -16.34 -19.11
CA ASP A 292 5.84 -16.39 -20.57
C ASP A 292 7.20 -16.49 -21.26
N LYS A 293 7.31 -17.38 -22.26
CA LYS A 293 8.55 -17.60 -23.03
C LYS A 293 8.92 -16.44 -23.94
N VAL A 294 7.94 -15.64 -24.35
CA VAL A 294 8.15 -14.47 -25.24
C VAL A 294 8.32 -13.21 -24.42
N ARG A 295 7.54 -13.07 -23.34
CA ARG A 295 7.55 -11.90 -22.46
C ARG A 295 7.95 -12.33 -21.06
N ASN A 296 9.26 -12.38 -20.80
CA ASN A 296 9.78 -12.90 -19.53
C ASN A 296 9.36 -12.10 -18.28
N GLN A 297 8.70 -10.95 -18.46
CA GLN A 297 8.14 -10.12 -17.40
C GLN A 297 6.67 -10.44 -17.08
N ASP A 298 6.01 -11.29 -17.87
CA ASP A 298 4.61 -11.65 -17.67
C ASP A 298 4.51 -12.96 -16.88
N LEU A 299 3.72 -12.91 -15.79
CA LEU A 299 3.38 -14.07 -14.98
C LEU A 299 2.08 -14.70 -15.49
N LEU A 300 2.11 -16.00 -15.76
CA LEU A 300 1.00 -16.77 -16.29
C LEU A 300 0.57 -17.85 -15.29
N CYS A 301 -0.74 -18.08 -15.23
CA CYS A 301 -1.26 -19.24 -14.52
C CYS A 301 -0.94 -20.54 -15.28
N PRO A 302 -0.95 -21.71 -14.61
CA PRO A 302 -0.62 -22.99 -15.25
C PRO A 302 -1.47 -23.29 -16.49
N THR A 303 -2.75 -22.92 -16.48
CA THR A 303 -3.68 -23.10 -17.61
C THR A 303 -3.27 -22.23 -18.80
N CYS A 304 -3.07 -20.93 -18.58
CA CYS A 304 -2.64 -19.99 -19.62
C CYS A 304 -1.26 -20.35 -20.19
N TYR A 305 -0.33 -20.80 -19.35
CA TYR A 305 1.00 -21.24 -19.78
C TYR A 305 0.93 -22.47 -20.71
N LYS A 306 0.10 -23.47 -20.37
CA LYS A 306 -0.11 -24.66 -21.20
C LYS A 306 -0.66 -24.29 -22.59
N GLU A 307 -1.66 -23.41 -22.65
CA GLU A 307 -2.22 -22.94 -23.91
C GLU A 307 -1.20 -22.19 -24.77
N THR A 308 -0.46 -21.24 -24.20
CA THR A 308 0.58 -20.49 -24.94
C THR A 308 1.65 -21.44 -25.48
N ARG A 309 2.06 -22.42 -24.67
CA ARG A 309 3.04 -23.43 -25.09
C ARG A 309 2.53 -24.28 -26.25
N LEU A 310 1.27 -24.74 -26.21
CA LEU A 310 0.67 -25.53 -27.27
C LEU A 310 0.56 -24.73 -28.58
N SER A 311 0.12 -23.47 -28.50
CA SER A 311 0.02 -22.59 -29.65
C SER A 311 1.37 -22.45 -30.37
N MET A 312 2.47 -22.20 -29.65
CA MET A 312 3.79 -22.10 -30.26
C MET A 312 4.28 -23.42 -30.87
N VAL A 313 3.93 -24.56 -30.27
CA VAL A 313 4.31 -25.88 -30.80
C VAL A 313 3.56 -26.15 -32.11
N VAL A 314 2.26 -25.83 -32.15
CA VAL A 314 1.45 -25.95 -33.37
C VAL A 314 2.00 -25.03 -34.46
N GLU A 315 2.24 -23.76 -34.14
CA GLU A 315 2.81 -22.79 -35.09
C GLU A 315 4.17 -23.26 -35.65
N LYS A 316 5.07 -23.74 -34.78
CA LYS A 316 6.37 -24.30 -35.23
C LYS A 316 6.21 -25.54 -36.10
N LYS A 317 5.28 -26.43 -35.78
CA LYS A 317 5.03 -27.64 -36.58
C LYS A 317 4.39 -27.31 -37.93
N VAL A 318 3.41 -26.40 -37.96
CA VAL A 318 2.75 -25.94 -39.19
C VAL A 318 3.75 -25.23 -40.10
N ASN A 319 4.59 -24.34 -39.55
CA ASN A 319 5.64 -23.67 -40.32
C ASN A 319 6.71 -24.66 -40.81
N ALA A 320 7.10 -25.66 -40.00
CA ALA A 320 8.06 -26.68 -40.42
C ALA A 320 7.52 -27.61 -41.52
N ILE A 321 6.20 -27.85 -41.55
CA ILE A 321 5.54 -28.63 -42.61
C ILE A 321 5.34 -27.77 -43.87
N GLY A 322 4.96 -26.49 -43.73
CA GLY A 322 4.84 -25.54 -44.83
C GLY A 322 6.15 -25.33 -45.59
N VAL A 323 7.29 -25.25 -44.88
CA VAL A 323 8.63 -25.15 -45.48
C VAL A 323 9.08 -26.46 -46.15
N LYS A 324 8.53 -27.62 -45.77
CA LYS A 324 8.87 -28.92 -46.39
C LYS A 324 8.00 -29.28 -47.60
N LEU A 325 6.77 -28.75 -47.68
CA LEU A 325 5.88 -28.96 -48.82
C LEU A 325 6.06 -27.94 -49.95
N LEU A 326 6.62 -26.76 -49.64
CA LEU A 326 6.98 -25.73 -50.61
C LEU A 326 8.50 -25.63 -50.67
N GLY A 327 9.15 -26.57 -51.35
CA GLY A 327 10.59 -26.54 -51.55
C GLY A 327 11.04 -25.25 -52.25
N SER A 328 12.02 -24.58 -51.64
CA SER A 328 12.94 -23.58 -52.22
C SER A 328 12.36 -22.43 -53.07
N GLU A 329 12.69 -21.21 -52.63
CA GLU A 329 12.71 -19.97 -53.42
C GLU A 329 11.39 -19.52 -54.06
N THR A 330 10.58 -18.79 -53.29
CA THR A 330 10.09 -17.48 -53.76
C THR A 330 9.60 -16.66 -52.59
N SER A 331 10.03 -15.40 -52.57
CA SER A 331 9.50 -14.30 -51.77
C SER A 331 7.97 -14.38 -51.60
N LEU A 332 7.51 -14.72 -50.41
CA LEU A 332 6.14 -14.45 -49.96
C LEU A 332 6.17 -13.67 -48.64
N SER A 333 6.71 -12.45 -48.71
CA SER A 333 6.26 -11.35 -47.86
C SER A 333 4.90 -10.89 -48.39
N SER A 334 3.83 -11.63 -48.11
CA SER A 334 2.45 -11.12 -48.19
C SER A 334 1.49 -12.20 -47.72
N MET A 335 0.50 -11.82 -46.91
CA MET A 335 -0.68 -12.61 -46.55
C MET A 335 -0.53 -13.64 -45.42
N VAL A 336 -0.24 -13.18 -44.20
CA VAL A 336 -0.96 -13.68 -43.02
C VAL A 336 -1.32 -12.50 -42.11
N ASP A 337 -2.20 -11.64 -42.61
CA ASP A 337 -3.04 -10.79 -41.75
C ASP A 337 -4.26 -11.63 -41.34
N ILE A 338 -4.10 -12.45 -40.30
CA ILE A 338 -5.21 -13.13 -39.64
C ILE A 338 -5.29 -12.61 -38.20
N LYS A 339 -6.03 -11.50 -38.08
CA LYS A 339 -6.97 -11.21 -37.00
C LYS A 339 -6.39 -11.23 -35.58
N ARG A 340 -5.44 -10.32 -35.31
CA ARG A 340 -5.27 -9.78 -33.96
C ARG A 340 -6.53 -9.00 -33.59
N ARG A 341 -7.36 -9.58 -32.71
CA ARG A 341 -8.42 -8.86 -32.00
C ARG A 341 -7.76 -7.74 -31.19
N SER A 342 -7.86 -6.52 -31.70
CA SER A 342 -7.63 -5.28 -30.98
C SER A 342 -8.67 -5.14 -29.87
N VAL A 343 -8.24 -5.27 -28.62
CA VAL A 343 -8.97 -4.75 -27.47
C VAL A 343 -8.58 -3.27 -27.32
N PRO A 344 -9.54 -2.34 -27.18
CA PRO A 344 -9.23 -0.94 -26.98
C PRO A 344 -8.67 -0.73 -25.57
N MET A 345 -7.40 -0.33 -25.46
CA MET A 345 -6.90 0.27 -24.22
C MET A 345 -7.32 1.74 -24.22
N HIS A 346 -8.24 2.07 -23.32
CA HIS A 346 -8.48 3.44 -22.92
C HIS A 346 -7.25 3.98 -22.16
N SER A 347 -6.65 4.99 -22.77
CA SER A 347 -5.95 6.17 -22.24
C SER A 347 -5.54 6.20 -20.76
N ALA A 348 -4.25 6.47 -20.52
CA ALA A 348 -3.83 7.37 -19.45
C ALA A 348 -2.86 8.41 -20.03
N SER A 349 -3.42 9.57 -20.33
CA SER A 349 -2.73 10.78 -20.75
C SER A 349 -1.83 11.28 -19.63
N SER A 350 -0.52 11.34 -19.90
CA SER A 350 0.46 11.96 -19.01
C SER A 350 0.99 13.22 -19.69
N ASN A 351 0.42 14.36 -19.31
CA ASN A 351 0.92 15.69 -19.64
C ASN A 351 2.30 15.89 -18.99
N ASN A 352 3.37 15.82 -19.78
CA ASN A 352 4.68 16.29 -19.37
C ASN A 352 4.90 17.73 -19.86
N LEU A 353 4.56 18.67 -18.97
CA LEU A 353 5.01 20.07 -19.05
C LEU A 353 6.52 20.12 -18.83
N ARG A 354 7.22 20.30 -19.95
CA ARG A 354 8.65 20.62 -20.03
C ARG A 354 8.86 22.07 -19.60
N ARG A 355 9.27 22.32 -18.35
CA ARG A 355 9.85 23.61 -17.94
C ARG A 355 11.38 23.53 -17.95
N LYS A 356 11.96 24.32 -18.84
CA LYS A 356 13.33 24.81 -18.80
C LYS A 356 13.47 25.77 -17.63
N SER A 357 14.61 25.76 -16.94
CA SER A 357 15.07 26.91 -16.15
C SER A 357 16.56 27.07 -16.38
N ALA A 358 16.88 28.11 -17.15
CA ALA A 358 18.18 28.76 -17.17
C ALA A 358 18.13 29.98 -16.21
N ALA A 359 19.30 30.40 -15.80
CA ALA A 359 19.61 31.37 -14.76
C ALA A 359 19.32 32.85 -15.11
N SER A 360 19.47 33.71 -14.07
CA SER A 360 20.00 35.09 -14.07
C SER A 360 19.08 36.19 -13.49
N ASP A 361 19.57 36.76 -12.37
CA ASP A 361 19.77 38.17 -12.01
C ASP A 361 18.67 39.25 -11.85
N MET A 362 18.75 39.89 -10.67
CA MET A 362 18.82 41.33 -10.33
C MET A 362 17.65 42.34 -10.56
N GLN A 363 17.48 43.16 -9.49
CA GLN A 363 16.97 44.55 -9.37
C GLN A 363 15.44 44.76 -9.46
N SER A 364 14.73 45.27 -8.44
CA SER A 364 14.75 46.57 -7.71
C SER A 364 13.77 47.61 -8.29
N ILE A 365 13.11 48.36 -7.38
CA ILE A 365 12.36 49.62 -7.49
C ILE A 365 10.81 49.56 -7.45
N GLN A 366 10.29 49.98 -6.28
CA GLN A 366 9.21 50.98 -5.97
C GLN A 366 8.12 51.24 -7.05
N SER A 367 6.82 51.39 -6.80
CA SER A 367 6.12 52.23 -5.80
C SER A 367 4.58 52.15 -5.97
N ALA A 368 3.88 52.39 -4.86
CA ALA A 368 2.61 53.14 -4.68
C ALA A 368 1.22 52.70 -5.26
N ASP A 369 0.27 52.77 -4.32
CA ASP A 369 -1.14 53.20 -4.40
C ASP A 369 -2.32 52.23 -4.64
N LYS A 370 -2.88 51.81 -3.49
CA LYS A 370 -4.28 51.93 -3.03
C LYS A 370 -5.36 50.87 -3.38
N PRO A 371 -6.39 50.74 -2.51
CA PRO A 371 -7.09 49.48 -2.27
C PRO A 371 -8.56 49.48 -2.72
N LEU A 372 -9.10 48.31 -3.06
CA LEU A 372 -10.56 48.10 -3.11
C LEU A 372 -10.95 46.70 -2.65
N LEU A 373 -11.83 46.70 -1.64
CA LEU A 373 -12.64 45.59 -1.15
C LEU A 373 -13.33 44.84 -2.30
N LYS A 374 -13.34 43.50 -2.23
CA LYS A 374 -14.59 42.73 -2.43
C LYS A 374 -14.48 41.29 -1.90
N ARG A 375 -15.41 41.07 -0.97
CA ARG A 375 -15.87 39.84 -0.32
C ARG A 375 -16.42 38.85 -1.37
N ASN A 376 -16.36 37.56 -1.02
CA ASN A 376 -17.12 36.42 -1.55
C ASN A 376 -16.48 35.59 -2.68
N PHE A 377 -15.72 34.55 -2.31
CA PHE A 377 -15.52 33.37 -3.17
C PHE A 377 -15.25 32.09 -2.36
N LEU A 378 -16.22 31.67 -1.53
CA LEU A 378 -16.26 30.33 -0.94
C LEU A 378 -17.71 29.83 -0.90
N LYS A 379 -18.24 29.46 -2.08
CA LYS A 379 -19.57 28.84 -2.21
C LYS A 379 -19.59 27.86 -3.40
N SER A 380 -18.69 26.88 -3.41
CA SER A 380 -18.77 25.76 -4.37
C SER A 380 -18.05 24.48 -3.91
N MET A 381 -18.37 23.96 -2.71
CA MET A 381 -17.81 22.66 -2.28
C MET A 381 -18.76 21.75 -1.48
N PHE A 382 -20.07 22.03 -1.43
CA PHE A 382 -21.03 21.10 -0.81
C PHE A 382 -22.29 20.95 -1.65
N ASN A 383 -22.20 20.07 -2.64
CA ASN A 383 -23.35 19.39 -3.23
C ASN A 383 -23.08 17.88 -3.11
N ILE A 384 -23.53 17.29 -2.01
CA ILE A 384 -23.68 15.84 -1.89
C ILE A 384 -25.18 15.58 -1.97
N SER A 385 -25.59 15.11 -3.14
CA SER A 385 -26.88 14.51 -3.42
C SER A 385 -27.09 13.28 -2.52
N SER A 386 -28.09 13.37 -1.64
CA SER A 386 -28.71 12.24 -0.96
C SER A 386 -29.62 11.50 -1.93
N SER A 387 -29.42 10.19 -2.11
CA SER A 387 -30.50 9.29 -2.49
C SER A 387 -30.15 7.83 -2.21
N ALA A 388 -31.16 7.11 -1.73
CA ALA A 388 -31.37 5.66 -1.75
C ALA A 388 -30.83 4.83 -0.56
N ILE A 389 -31.70 4.78 0.44
CA ILE A 389 -31.98 3.66 1.34
C ILE A 389 -32.24 2.38 0.53
N HIS A 390 -31.55 1.28 0.83
CA HIS A 390 -32.17 -0.05 0.86
C HIS A 390 -31.42 -1.04 1.76
N SER A 391 -32.16 -1.45 2.78
CA SER A 391 -32.12 -2.68 3.59
C SER A 391 -31.45 -3.92 2.97
N SER A 392 -30.64 -4.61 3.76
CA SER A 392 -30.74 -6.08 3.92
C SER A 392 -30.07 -6.55 5.22
N ASN A 393 -30.94 -7.04 6.11
CA ASN A 393 -30.60 -7.86 7.28
C ASN A 393 -29.85 -9.13 6.87
N ARG A 394 -28.80 -9.49 7.60
CA ARG A 394 -28.58 -10.90 7.95
C ARG A 394 -27.85 -11.03 9.28
N ILE A 395 -28.60 -11.56 10.24
CA ILE A 395 -28.24 -11.98 11.57
C ILE A 395 -27.42 -13.28 11.45
N SER A 396 -26.24 -13.34 12.07
CA SER A 396 -25.59 -14.60 12.42
C SER A 396 -25.32 -14.62 13.92
N SER A 397 -26.05 -15.52 14.57
CA SER A 397 -26.05 -15.85 15.99
C SER A 397 -24.67 -16.30 16.50
N PHE A 398 -24.21 -15.68 17.58
CA PHE A 398 -23.14 -16.21 18.43
C PHE A 398 -23.73 -17.21 19.43
N HIS A 399 -23.23 -18.45 19.37
CA HIS A 399 -23.41 -19.47 20.41
C HIS A 399 -22.48 -19.14 21.60
N THR A 400 -23.05 -19.03 22.79
CA THR A 400 -22.33 -19.14 24.07
C THR A 400 -22.45 -20.57 24.59
N PRO A 401 -21.37 -21.19 25.13
CA PRO A 401 -21.48 -22.44 25.85
C PRO A 401 -21.79 -22.20 27.33
N SER A 402 -22.74 -22.99 27.81
CA SER A 402 -23.23 -23.11 29.17
C SER A 402 -22.13 -23.59 30.13
N ARG A 403 -22.08 -22.97 31.31
CA ARG A 403 -21.19 -23.31 32.42
C ARG A 403 -21.91 -24.34 33.31
N GLU A 404 -21.44 -25.58 33.31
CA GLU A 404 -21.92 -26.62 34.25
C GLU A 404 -21.29 -26.42 35.62
N ASN A 405 -22.17 -26.40 36.63
CA ASN A 405 -21.85 -26.60 38.03
C ASN A 405 -21.65 -28.12 38.24
N VAL A 406 -20.52 -28.51 38.83
CA VAL A 406 -20.41 -29.78 39.54
C VAL A 406 -19.86 -29.48 40.93
N ALA A 407 -20.74 -29.66 41.91
CA ALA A 407 -20.40 -29.84 43.31
C ALA A 407 -20.73 -31.30 43.63
N ALA A 408 -19.71 -32.10 43.93
CA ALA A 408 -19.68 -33.26 44.82
C ALA A 408 -18.22 -33.68 44.99
#